data_AF-A0A7R9KKF4-F1
#
_entry.id   AF-A0A7R9KKF4-F1
#
_cell.length_a   1.000
_cell.length_b   1.000
_cell.length_c   1.000
_cell.angle_alpha   90.00
_cell.angle_beta   90.00
_cell.angle_gamma   90.00
#
_symmetry.space_group_name_H-M   'P 1'
#
loop_
_entity.id
_entity.type
_entity.pdbx_description
1 polymer ?
#
loop_
_entity_poly.entity_id
_entity_poly.type
_entity_poly.pdbx_seq_one_letter_code
_entity_poly.pdbx_strand_id
1 'polypeptide(L)'
;MSSAFAIYIEPWHADIFQFLDLRKNHGAEEQRARDLFLALWVPDLFMKRVEADGMWSLMCPHECPGLFDSWGEKFEQLYEKYESEGRYKRQVRAQQLWFAIVEAQIETGTPYMVYKDACNRKSNQQNLGTIKCSNLCTEIVEYSARDEIAVCNLASIALNRFVDKASRTFNFAKLREVTRIVTKNLN
;
A
#
# COMPACT_ATOMS: atom_id res chain seq x y z
N MET A 1 3.81 -17.17 20.09
CA MET A 1 4.19 -16.30 18.95
C MET A 1 3.08 -15.27 18.80
N SER A 2 3.40 -13.98 18.84
CA SER A 2 2.42 -12.95 18.45
C SER A 2 2.24 -13.02 16.95
N SER A 3 1.00 -12.97 16.47
CA SER A 3 0.70 -12.94 15.03
C SER A 3 0.91 -11.52 14.52
N ALA A 4 1.58 -11.36 13.37
CA ALA A 4 1.83 -10.05 12.77
C ALA A 4 0.89 -9.83 11.59
N PHE A 5 0.09 -8.77 11.65
CA PHE A 5 -0.85 -8.38 10.59
C PHE A 5 -0.59 -6.94 10.17
N ALA A 6 -0.52 -6.70 8.86
CA ALA A 6 -0.54 -5.36 8.29
C ALA A 6 -1.93 -5.06 7.73
N ILE A 7 -2.53 -3.97 8.20
CA ILE A 7 -3.83 -3.50 7.72
C ILE A 7 -3.60 -2.43 6.67
N TYR A 8 -4.18 -2.64 5.49
CA TYR A 8 -4.14 -1.69 4.38
C TYR A 8 -5.46 -0.95 4.27
N ILE A 9 -5.39 0.38 4.13
CA ILE A 9 -6.55 1.24 3.87
C ILE A 9 -6.21 2.26 2.78
N GLU A 10 -7.20 2.63 1.98
CA GLU A 10 -7.05 3.73 1.02
C GLU A 10 -7.38 5.07 1.69
N PRO A 11 -6.66 6.16 1.38
CA PRO A 11 -6.78 7.44 2.10
C PRO A 11 -8.11 8.17 1.89
N TRP A 12 -8.99 7.72 1.00
CA TRP A 12 -10.35 8.26 0.86
C TRP A 12 -11.31 7.71 1.90
N HIS A 13 -10.95 6.69 2.69
CA HIS A 13 -11.88 6.09 3.64
C HIS A 13 -12.31 7.10 4.73
N ALA A 14 -13.60 7.09 5.11
CA ALA A 14 -14.16 7.99 6.12
C ALA A 14 -13.40 8.00 7.45
N ASP A 15 -12.93 6.82 7.88
CA ASP A 15 -12.24 6.62 9.15
C ASP A 15 -10.71 6.77 9.09
N ILE A 16 -10.16 7.38 8.02
CA ILE A 16 -8.71 7.43 7.80
C ILE A 16 -7.96 8.14 8.93
N PHE A 17 -8.54 9.17 9.55
CA PHE A 17 -7.87 9.88 10.65
C PHE A 17 -7.78 9.00 11.91
N GLN A 18 -8.86 8.31 12.27
CA GLN A 18 -8.86 7.37 13.39
C GLN A 18 -7.90 6.21 13.12
N PHE A 19 -7.82 5.73 11.87
CA PHE A 19 -6.87 4.70 11.47
C PHE A 19 -5.42 5.12 11.75
N LEU A 20 -5.03 6.36 11.45
CA LEU A 20 -3.68 6.89 11.71
C LEU A 20 -3.35 6.98 13.21
N ASP A 21 -4.37 7.07 14.07
CA ASP A 21 -4.18 7.16 15.52
C ASP A 21 -4.05 5.79 16.21
N LEU A 22 -4.35 4.67 15.52
CA LEU A 22 -4.43 3.33 16.13
C LEU A 22 -3.13 2.86 16.80
N ARG A 23 -1.96 3.30 16.32
CA ARG A 23 -0.65 2.94 16.88
C ARG A 23 -0.04 3.98 17.81
N LYS A 24 -0.69 5.14 17.99
CA LYS A 24 -0.16 6.19 18.87
C LYS A 24 -0.08 5.71 20.31
N ASN A 25 0.92 6.17 21.04
CA ASN A 25 1.14 5.71 22.42
C ASN A 25 0.13 6.33 23.38
N HIS A 26 -0.25 7.59 23.17
CA HIS A 26 -1.22 8.32 23.98
C HIS A 26 -2.66 8.13 23.47
N GLY A 27 -3.65 8.36 24.34
CA GLY A 27 -5.09 8.29 24.06
C GLY A 27 -5.78 7.08 24.69
N ALA A 28 -7.09 6.92 24.44
CA ALA A 28 -7.91 5.91 25.10
C ALA A 28 -7.61 4.50 24.55
N GLU A 29 -7.46 3.51 25.43
CA GLU A 29 -7.01 2.15 25.08
C GLU A 29 -7.97 1.44 24.11
N GLU A 30 -9.27 1.67 24.25
CA GLU A 30 -10.31 1.14 23.36
C GLU A 30 -10.23 1.66 21.92
N GLN A 31 -9.41 2.68 21.67
CA GLN A 31 -9.16 3.26 20.35
C GLN A 31 -7.78 2.89 19.79
N ARG A 32 -7.12 1.86 20.33
CA ARG A 32 -5.74 1.50 19.97
C ARG A 32 -5.63 0.06 19.51
N ALA A 33 -4.74 -0.16 18.56
CA ALA A 33 -4.41 -1.48 18.01
C ALA A 33 -2.89 -1.56 17.79
N ARG A 34 -2.12 -1.43 18.87
CA ARG A 34 -0.65 -1.24 18.82
C ARG A 34 0.12 -2.45 18.30
N ASP A 35 -0.48 -3.64 18.42
CA ASP A 35 0.09 -4.90 17.92
C ASP A 35 -0.07 -5.09 16.40
N LEU A 36 -0.84 -4.23 15.73
CA LEU A 36 -1.00 -4.25 14.28
C LEU A 36 0.02 -3.34 13.59
N PHE A 37 0.34 -3.66 12.34
CA PHE A 37 1.04 -2.77 11.42
C PHE A 37 0.01 -2.07 10.54
N LEU A 38 0.27 -0.80 10.20
CA LEU A 38 -0.65 0.01 9.40
C LEU A 38 0.02 0.38 8.07
N ALA A 39 -0.74 0.38 6.99
CA ALA A 39 -0.28 0.72 5.66
C ALA A 39 -1.35 1.50 4.88
N LEU A 40 -0.89 2.43 4.04
CA LEU A 40 -1.73 3.16 3.11
C LEU A 40 -1.57 2.60 1.70
N TRP A 41 -2.70 2.32 1.06
CA TRP A 41 -2.81 1.97 -0.36
C TRP A 41 -3.24 3.21 -1.14
N VAL A 42 -2.25 3.98 -1.62
CA VAL A 42 -2.42 5.38 -2.02
C VAL A 42 -2.70 5.50 -3.52
N PRO A 43 -3.86 6.04 -3.94
CA PRO A 43 -4.09 6.37 -5.35
C PRO A 43 -3.31 7.63 -5.76
N ASP A 44 -2.92 7.71 -7.03
CA ASP A 44 -2.20 8.85 -7.62
C ASP A 44 -3.00 10.16 -7.41
N LEU A 45 -4.33 10.10 -7.48
CA LEU A 45 -5.22 11.24 -7.27
C LEU A 45 -5.03 11.92 -5.92
N PHE A 46 -4.83 11.16 -4.84
CA PHE A 46 -4.59 11.74 -3.53
C PHE A 46 -3.32 12.62 -3.55
N MET A 47 -2.24 12.10 -4.13
CA MET A 47 -0.99 12.84 -4.24
C MET A 47 -1.13 14.09 -5.14
N LYS A 48 -1.84 13.99 -6.26
CA LYS A 48 -2.17 15.15 -7.12
C LYS A 48 -2.93 16.23 -6.33
N ARG A 49 -3.91 15.84 -5.51
CA ARG A 49 -4.70 16.77 -4.68
C ARG A 49 -3.87 17.38 -3.54
N VAL A 50 -2.92 16.64 -2.96
CA VAL A 50 -1.97 17.18 -1.96
C VAL A 50 -1.08 18.26 -2.58
N GLU A 51 -0.50 17.98 -3.74
CA GLU A 51 0.38 18.91 -4.47
C GLU A 51 -0.37 20.20 -4.88
N ALA A 52 -1.60 20.05 -5.36
CA ALA A 52 -2.43 21.19 -5.79
C ALA A 52 -3.14 21.92 -4.64
N ASP A 53 -2.93 21.53 -3.37
CA ASP A 53 -3.68 22.01 -2.21
C ASP A 53 -5.22 21.98 -2.44
N GLY A 54 -5.68 20.86 -3.00
CA GLY A 54 -7.06 20.60 -3.35
C GLY A 54 -7.89 20.06 -2.18
N MET A 55 -9.20 19.95 -2.42
CA MET A 55 -10.10 19.22 -1.51
C MET A 55 -9.97 17.72 -1.72
N TRP A 56 -10.11 16.98 -0.61
CA TRP A 56 -10.15 15.53 -0.55
C TRP A 56 -11.41 15.09 0.18
N SER A 57 -12.24 14.30 -0.50
CA SER A 57 -13.49 13.75 0.00
C SER A 57 -13.26 12.41 0.70
N LEU A 58 -13.74 12.30 1.93
CA LEU A 58 -13.74 11.09 2.72
C LEU A 58 -15.09 10.38 2.54
N MET A 59 -15.06 9.13 2.10
CA MET A 59 -16.22 8.38 1.63
C MET A 59 -16.44 7.10 2.43
N CYS A 60 -17.70 6.66 2.53
CA CYS A 60 -18.07 5.36 3.06
C CYS A 60 -18.10 4.34 1.90
N PRO A 61 -17.41 3.18 2.00
CA PRO A 61 -17.37 2.21 0.91
C PRO A 61 -18.74 1.60 0.56
N HIS A 62 -19.68 1.60 1.51
CA HIS A 62 -21.06 1.19 1.24
C HIS A 62 -21.80 2.21 0.36
N GLU A 63 -21.58 3.51 0.62
CA GLU A 63 -22.19 4.60 -0.14
C GLU A 63 -21.42 4.93 -1.42
N CYS A 64 -20.17 4.50 -1.56
CA CYS A 64 -19.30 4.71 -2.70
C CYS A 64 -18.62 3.39 -3.12
N PRO A 65 -19.40 2.40 -3.59
CA PRO A 65 -18.88 1.06 -3.90
C PRO A 65 -17.93 1.07 -5.11
N GLY A 66 -17.02 0.10 -5.17
CA GLY A 66 -16.15 -0.11 -6.34
C GLY A 66 -14.88 0.75 -6.38
N LEU A 67 -14.69 1.70 -5.45
CA LEU A 67 -13.42 2.43 -5.33
C LEU A 67 -12.23 1.49 -5.06
N PHE A 68 -12.41 0.46 -4.25
CA PHE A 68 -11.40 -0.57 -3.97
C PHE A 68 -11.20 -1.56 -5.13
N ASP A 69 -12.14 -1.64 -6.07
CA ASP A 69 -12.06 -2.51 -7.25
C ASP A 69 -11.60 -1.76 -8.52
N SER A 70 -11.23 -0.48 -8.41
CA SER A 70 -10.78 0.36 -9.52
C SER A 70 -9.45 1.02 -9.21
N TRP A 71 -8.67 1.38 -10.22
CA TRP A 71 -7.37 2.06 -10.09
C TRP A 71 -7.14 2.99 -11.30
N GLY A 72 -6.18 3.91 -11.18
CA GLY A 72 -5.81 4.89 -12.20
C GLY A 72 -7.02 5.73 -12.65
N GLU A 73 -7.15 5.96 -13.96
CA GLU A 73 -8.21 6.81 -14.52
C GLU A 73 -9.63 6.32 -14.16
N LYS A 74 -9.85 5.00 -14.06
CA LYS A 74 -11.15 4.44 -13.67
C LYS A 74 -11.51 4.82 -12.24
N PHE A 75 -10.52 4.79 -11.34
CA PHE A 75 -10.69 5.24 -9.96
C PHE A 75 -10.97 6.74 -9.91
N GLU A 76 -10.20 7.54 -10.64
CA GLU A 76 -10.36 9.01 -10.68
C GLU A 76 -11.76 9.41 -11.12
N GLN A 77 -12.24 8.86 -12.24
CA GLN A 77 -13.58 9.13 -12.76
C GLN A 77 -14.69 8.73 -11.78
N LEU A 78 -14.57 7.56 -11.13
CA LEU A 78 -15.56 7.07 -10.19
C LEU A 78 -15.59 7.92 -8.91
N TYR A 79 -14.42 8.28 -8.40
CA TYR A 79 -14.27 9.12 -7.22
C TYR A 79 -14.87 10.51 -7.46
N GLU A 80 -14.49 11.18 -8.55
CA GLU A 80 -14.99 12.52 -8.87
C GLU A 80 -16.49 12.53 -9.18
N LYS A 81 -17.01 11.45 -9.78
CA LYS A 81 -18.45 11.25 -9.91
C LYS A 81 -19.15 11.27 -8.54
N TYR A 82 -18.63 10.52 -7.56
CA TYR A 82 -19.21 10.53 -6.20
C TYR A 82 -19.07 11.90 -5.51
N GLU A 83 -17.98 12.63 -5.76
CA GLU A 83 -17.86 14.03 -5.30
C GLU A 83 -18.99 14.90 -5.89
N SER A 84 -19.23 14.80 -7.21
CA SER A 84 -20.28 15.59 -7.90
C SER A 84 -21.71 15.24 -7.46
N GLU A 85 -21.93 13.99 -7.05
CA GLU A 85 -23.20 13.51 -6.49
C GLU A 85 -23.36 13.88 -5.00
N GLY A 86 -22.36 14.51 -4.37
CA GLY A 86 -22.38 14.85 -2.94
C GLY A 86 -22.27 13.64 -2.01
N ARG A 87 -21.77 12.49 -2.51
CA ARG A 87 -21.68 11.23 -1.77
C ARG A 87 -20.38 11.13 -0.99
N TYR A 88 -20.21 12.02 -0.02
CA TYR A 88 -19.07 11.96 0.91
C TYR A 88 -19.55 12.20 2.34
N LYS A 89 -18.81 11.67 3.30
CA LYS A 89 -19.07 11.91 4.74
C LYS A 89 -18.53 13.25 5.20
N ARG A 90 -17.37 13.63 4.68
CA ARG A 90 -16.67 14.88 5.00
C ARG A 90 -15.67 15.20 3.90
N GLN A 91 -15.43 16.49 3.65
CA GLN A 91 -14.29 16.93 2.85
C GLN A 91 -13.26 17.61 3.75
N VAL A 92 -11.99 17.41 3.43
CA VAL A 92 -10.84 18.03 4.10
C VAL A 92 -9.90 18.61 3.05
N ARG A 93 -9.01 19.52 3.43
CA ARG A 93 -7.88 19.86 2.57
C ARG A 93 -6.99 18.63 2.44
N ALA A 94 -6.56 18.27 1.24
CA ALA A 94 -5.72 17.09 1.03
C ALA A 94 -4.43 17.17 1.88
N GLN A 95 -3.86 18.37 1.99
CA GLN A 95 -2.69 18.63 2.85
C GLN A 95 -2.97 18.40 4.34
N GLN A 96 -4.20 18.62 4.82
CA GLN A 96 -4.55 18.31 6.21
C GLN A 96 -4.40 16.81 6.51
N LEU A 97 -4.88 15.95 5.61
CA LEU A 97 -4.68 14.51 5.74
C LEU A 97 -3.19 14.14 5.57
N TRP A 98 -2.49 14.78 4.64
CA TRP A 98 -1.05 14.58 4.45
C TRP A 98 -0.25 14.88 5.72
N PHE A 99 -0.51 16.00 6.40
CA PHE A 99 0.15 16.34 7.66
C PHE A 99 -0.14 15.30 8.74
N ALA A 100 -1.37 14.79 8.84
CA ALA A 100 -1.70 13.73 9.80
C ALA A 100 -0.95 12.42 9.51
N ILE A 101 -0.75 12.07 8.23
CA ILE A 101 0.04 10.90 7.83
C ILE A 101 1.50 11.07 8.26
N VAL A 102 2.09 12.24 7.98
CA VAL A 102 3.48 12.55 8.33
C VAL A 102 3.67 12.57 9.84
N GLU A 103 2.73 13.16 10.60
CA GLU A 103 2.77 13.17 12.06
C GLU A 103 2.73 11.75 12.64
N ALA A 104 1.85 10.88 12.13
CA ALA A 104 1.80 9.47 12.55
C ALA A 104 3.12 8.73 12.24
N GLN A 105 3.73 9.00 11.08
CA GLN A 105 5.03 8.44 10.71
C GLN A 105 6.17 8.94 11.60
N ILE A 106 6.14 10.21 12.01
CA ILE A 106 7.12 10.77 12.96
C ILE A 106 6.99 10.09 14.32
N GLU A 107 5.76 9.88 14.81
CA GLU A 107 5.53 9.29 16.14
C GLU A 107 5.79 7.77 16.17
N THR A 108 5.41 7.05 15.13
CA THR A 108 5.33 5.57 15.17
C THR A 108 6.14 4.84 14.10
N GLY A 109 6.72 5.57 13.14
CA GLY A 109 7.35 5.00 11.94
C GLY A 109 6.36 4.41 10.91
N THR A 110 5.05 4.55 11.14
CA THR A 110 3.96 3.99 10.32
C THR A 110 2.85 5.05 10.12
N PRO A 111 2.00 4.96 9.09
CA PRO A 111 1.79 3.82 8.19
C PRO A 111 2.86 3.68 7.10
N TYR A 112 3.01 2.45 6.58
CA TYR A 112 3.71 2.20 5.32
C TYR A 112 3.02 2.94 4.17
N MET A 113 3.79 3.28 3.13
CA MET A 113 3.29 3.97 1.95
C MET A 113 3.44 3.07 0.74
N VAL A 114 2.33 2.67 0.12
CA VAL A 114 2.36 1.88 -1.12
C VAL A 114 1.42 2.50 -2.15
N TYR A 115 1.94 2.78 -3.35
CA TYR A 115 1.21 3.51 -4.39
C TYR A 115 0.39 2.56 -5.26
N LYS A 116 -0.92 2.51 -4.98
CA LYS A 116 -1.93 1.64 -5.59
C LYS A 116 -1.82 1.59 -7.11
N ASP A 117 -1.77 2.76 -7.74
CA ASP A 117 -1.84 2.85 -9.20
C ASP A 117 -0.53 2.40 -9.83
N ALA A 118 0.62 2.71 -9.22
CA ALA A 118 1.91 2.20 -9.68
C ALA A 118 2.01 0.68 -9.54
N CYS A 119 1.50 0.11 -8.45
CA CYS A 119 1.42 -1.33 -8.22
C CYS A 119 0.55 -2.03 -9.26
N ASN A 120 -0.67 -1.53 -9.48
CA ASN A 120 -1.61 -2.13 -10.45
C ASN A 120 -1.13 -1.97 -11.90
N ARG A 121 -0.66 -0.79 -12.29
CA ARG A 121 -0.22 -0.47 -13.67
C ARG A 121 0.95 -1.33 -14.14
N LYS A 122 1.85 -1.70 -13.23
CA LYS A 122 3.10 -2.41 -13.54
C LYS A 122 3.06 -3.89 -13.17
N SER A 123 1.92 -4.40 -12.69
CA SER A 123 1.78 -5.80 -12.34
C SER A 123 1.51 -6.66 -13.58
N ASN A 124 2.21 -7.80 -13.67
CA ASN A 124 1.88 -8.84 -14.65
C ASN A 124 0.57 -9.57 -14.32
N GLN A 125 0.01 -9.37 -13.13
CA GLN A 125 -1.28 -9.93 -12.69
C GLN A 125 -2.46 -8.96 -12.89
N GLN A 126 -2.26 -7.81 -13.55
CA GLN A 126 -3.33 -6.82 -13.78
C GLN A 126 -4.54 -7.41 -14.54
N ASN A 127 -4.35 -8.51 -15.25
CA ASN A 127 -5.39 -9.25 -15.96
C ASN A 127 -6.37 -10.00 -15.03
N LEU A 128 -6.00 -10.23 -13.76
CA LEU A 128 -6.84 -10.91 -12.77
C LEU A 128 -7.84 -9.96 -12.11
N GLY A 129 -7.52 -8.66 -12.07
CA GLY A 129 -8.34 -7.62 -11.48
C GLY A 129 -7.49 -6.59 -10.72
N THR A 130 -8.16 -5.74 -9.95
CA THR A 130 -7.49 -4.73 -9.12
C THR A 130 -6.85 -5.37 -7.89
N ILE A 131 -5.54 -5.18 -7.73
CA ILE A 131 -4.78 -5.55 -6.54
C ILE A 131 -5.10 -4.54 -5.43
N LYS A 132 -5.47 -5.06 -4.25
CA LYS A 132 -6.09 -4.30 -3.15
C LYS A 132 -5.14 -3.96 -2.00
N CYS A 133 -4.01 -4.64 -1.90
CA CYS A 133 -3.02 -4.42 -0.86
C CYS A 133 -1.66 -5.03 -1.25
N SER A 134 -0.67 -4.81 -0.39
CA SER A 134 0.59 -5.56 -0.37
C SER A 134 0.62 -6.48 0.87
N ASN A 135 1.75 -7.14 1.14
CA ASN A 135 1.93 -8.01 2.31
C ASN A 135 2.43 -7.25 3.55
N LEU A 136 2.79 -7.97 4.62
CA LEU A 136 3.35 -7.40 5.85
C LEU A 136 4.59 -6.53 5.62
N CYS A 137 5.47 -6.92 4.68
CA CYS A 137 6.77 -6.29 4.48
C CYS A 137 6.84 -5.37 3.25
N THR A 138 5.69 -5.12 2.59
CA THR A 138 5.49 -4.15 1.48
C THR A 138 6.14 -4.51 0.13
N GLU A 139 6.77 -5.67 0.00
CA GLU A 139 7.50 -6.09 -1.21
C GLU A 139 6.66 -6.92 -2.19
N ILE A 140 5.56 -7.51 -1.73
CA ILE A 140 4.70 -8.40 -2.52
C ILE A 140 3.46 -7.68 -3.01
N VAL A 141 3.17 -7.79 -4.30
CA VAL A 141 2.03 -7.16 -4.95
C VAL A 141 1.33 -8.22 -5.80
N GLU A 142 0.40 -8.92 -5.17
CA GLU A 142 -0.33 -10.05 -5.76
C GLU A 142 -1.83 -9.83 -5.64
N TYR A 143 -2.57 -10.33 -6.63
CA TYR A 143 -4.02 -10.31 -6.63
C TYR A 143 -4.59 -11.15 -5.47
N SER A 144 -5.69 -10.69 -4.90
CA SER A 144 -6.45 -11.44 -3.91
C SER A 144 -7.94 -11.17 -4.05
N ALA A 145 -8.74 -12.16 -3.72
CA ALA A 145 -10.19 -12.15 -3.85
C ALA A 145 -10.83 -12.87 -2.65
N ARG A 146 -12.17 -12.99 -2.66
CA ARG A 146 -12.90 -13.68 -1.60
C ARG A 146 -12.53 -15.16 -1.50
N ASP A 147 -12.19 -15.76 -2.62
CA ASP A 147 -11.87 -17.16 -2.84
C ASP A 147 -10.38 -17.40 -3.13
N GLU A 148 -9.55 -16.34 -3.16
CA GLU A 148 -8.13 -16.40 -3.46
C GLU A 148 -7.31 -15.63 -2.42
N ILE A 149 -6.52 -16.37 -1.64
CA ILE A 149 -5.56 -15.82 -0.69
C ILE A 149 -4.16 -15.95 -1.30
N ALA A 150 -3.55 -14.82 -1.63
CA ALA A 150 -2.19 -14.76 -2.16
C ALA A 150 -1.17 -15.32 -1.16
N VAL A 151 -0.13 -15.99 -1.66
CA VAL A 151 0.91 -16.63 -0.86
C VAL A 151 2.28 -16.26 -1.41
N CYS A 152 3.17 -15.88 -0.51
CA CYS A 152 4.51 -15.46 -0.88
C CYS A 152 5.54 -16.59 -0.70
N ASN A 153 6.26 -16.93 -1.77
CA ASN A 153 7.40 -17.86 -1.75
C ASN A 153 8.72 -17.09 -1.88
N LEU A 154 9.52 -17.07 -0.81
CA LEU A 154 10.70 -16.19 -0.71
C LEU A 154 12.02 -16.95 -0.62
N ALA A 155 13.03 -16.37 -1.24
CA ALA A 155 14.44 -16.67 -1.01
C ALA A 155 15.27 -15.40 -1.21
N SER A 156 16.48 -15.34 -0.64
CA SER A 156 17.40 -14.23 -0.81
C SER A 156 18.73 -14.69 -1.39
N ILE A 157 19.32 -13.87 -2.27
CA ILE A 157 20.62 -14.12 -2.89
C ILE A 157 21.66 -13.21 -2.24
N ALA A 158 22.71 -13.81 -1.67
CA ALA A 158 23.80 -13.08 -1.03
C ALA A 158 24.70 -12.37 -2.07
N LEU A 159 24.36 -11.13 -2.44
CA LEU A 159 25.01 -10.37 -3.52
C LEU A 159 26.53 -10.19 -3.34
N ASN A 160 27.00 -10.15 -2.09
CA ASN A 160 28.42 -10.03 -1.77
C ASN A 160 29.27 -11.23 -2.26
N ARG A 161 28.65 -12.39 -2.54
CA ARG A 161 29.33 -13.58 -3.07
C ARG A 161 29.74 -13.45 -4.55
N PHE A 162 29.22 -12.45 -5.26
CA PHE A 162 29.49 -12.25 -6.68
C PHE A 162 30.51 -11.13 -6.94
N VAL A 163 31.08 -10.54 -5.88
CA VAL A 163 32.14 -9.54 -6.00
C VAL A 163 33.50 -10.24 -5.98
N ASP A 164 34.28 -10.06 -7.04
CA ASP A 164 35.69 -10.42 -7.04
C ASP A 164 36.49 -9.31 -6.34
N LYS A 165 37.13 -9.66 -5.23
CA LYS A 165 37.91 -8.70 -4.42
C LYS A 165 39.19 -8.23 -5.10
N ALA A 166 39.80 -9.08 -5.92
CA ALA A 166 41.07 -8.77 -6.59
C ALA A 166 40.83 -7.84 -7.77
N SER A 167 39.88 -8.18 -8.64
CA SER A 167 39.55 -7.37 -9.81
C SER A 167 38.58 -6.22 -9.53
N ARG A 168 37.94 -6.20 -8.35
CA ARG A 168 36.86 -5.26 -7.97
C ARG A 168 35.71 -5.25 -8.98
N THR A 169 35.43 -6.41 -9.58
CA THR A 169 34.33 -6.57 -10.54
C THR A 169 33.18 -7.39 -9.95
N PHE A 170 32.00 -7.29 -10.57
CA PHE A 170 30.81 -8.05 -10.20
C PHE A 170 30.52 -9.14 -11.24
N ASN A 171 30.43 -10.40 -10.81
CA ASN A 171 30.19 -11.54 -11.67
C ASN A 171 28.70 -11.74 -11.95
N PHE A 172 28.18 -10.99 -12.92
CA PHE A 172 26.78 -11.09 -13.36
C PHE A 172 26.42 -12.46 -13.97
N ALA A 173 27.39 -13.17 -14.57
CA ALA A 173 27.16 -14.49 -15.13
C ALA A 173 26.83 -15.51 -14.03
N LYS A 174 27.60 -15.51 -12.94
CA LYS A 174 27.35 -16.37 -11.78
C LYS A 174 26.06 -16.00 -11.05
N LEU A 175 25.75 -14.71 -10.93
CA LEU A 175 24.47 -14.25 -10.37
C LEU A 175 23.28 -14.82 -11.18
N ARG A 176 23.35 -14.75 -12.51
CA ARG A 176 22.31 -15.30 -13.40
C ARG A 176 22.14 -16.81 -13.21
N GLU A 177 23.24 -17.55 -13.09
CA GLU A 177 23.22 -18.99 -12.85
C GLU A 177 22.52 -19.33 -11.52
N VAL A 178 22.91 -18.69 -10.42
CA VAL A 178 22.32 -18.91 -9.09
C VAL A 178 20.84 -18.51 -9.07
N THR A 179 20.48 -17.41 -9.72
CA THR A 179 19.08 -16.94 -9.81
C THR A 179 18.18 -17.98 -10.47
N ARG A 180 18.65 -18.66 -11.52
CA ARG A 180 17.88 -19.75 -12.17
C ARG A 180 17.64 -20.94 -11.24
N ILE A 181 18.61 -21.28 -10.40
CA ILE A 181 18.47 -22.37 -9.42
C ILE A 181 17.42 -21.99 -8.37
N VAL A 182 17.51 -20.78 -7.81
CA VAL A 182 16.53 -20.28 -6.84
C VAL A 182 15.12 -20.27 -7.43
N THR A 183 14.97 -19.80 -8.67
CA THR A 183 13.66 -19.77 -9.36
C THR A 183 13.05 -21.18 -9.48
N LYS A 184 13.86 -22.20 -9.80
CA LYS A 184 13.39 -23.59 -9.86
C LYS A 184 13.03 -24.17 -8.50
N ASN A 185 13.71 -23.76 -7.43
CA ASN A 185 13.45 -24.27 -6.09
C ASN A 185 12.17 -23.68 -5.47
N LEU A 186 11.75 -22.49 -5.92
CA LEU A 186 10.52 -21.83 -5.45
C LEU A 186 9.26 -22.24 -6.22
N ASN A 187 9.42 -22.99 -7.31
CA ASN A 187 8.34 -23.49 -8.18
C ASN A 187 8.03 -24.95 -7.88
#